data_AF-N9Q1A9-F1
#
_entry.id   AF-N9Q1A9-F1
#
_cell.length_a   1.000
_cell.length_b   1.000
_cell.length_c   1.000
_cell.angle_alpha   90.00
_cell.angle_beta   90.00
_cell.angle_gamma   90.00
#
_symmetry.space_group_name_H-M   'P 1'
#
loop_
_entity.id
_entity.type
_entity.pdbx_description
1 polymer ?
#
loop_
_entity_poly.entity_id
_entity_poly.type
_entity_poly.pdbx_seq_one_letter_code
_entity_poly.pdbx_strand_id
1 'polypeptide(L)'
;MNNQSVTQIMIDLLEEHGVSVQTFDDWIVPYGQLPAMRANWLEHETHGRLDVEVMLEDKRIITESFAGIGVGNTGVLNAVQNFSVNSLHVFLAAFWKQNDHTEVTVEQWQIAGKKYTAYIGNIGQRSDLNNSPAPPSEFFSSIEQAILKHKPAHDFAWYRVFFCDFKGEQTFEALAENQDWADGLEALKQLSWEPSSGYYSVRNFIILKRKKDRGWERIRNYFKN
;
A
#
# COMPACT_ATOMS: atom_id res chain seq x y z
N MET A 1 -16.81 27.00 5.82
CA MET A 1 -16.12 26.31 4.71
C MET A 1 -16.78 24.94 4.59
N ASN A 2 -17.29 24.57 3.42
CA ASN A 2 -17.92 23.26 3.24
C ASN A 2 -16.83 22.18 3.34
N ASN A 3 -17.01 21.22 4.24
CA ASN A 3 -16.16 20.02 4.23
C ASN A 3 -16.45 19.24 2.94
N GLN A 4 -15.40 18.93 2.19
CA GLN A 4 -15.52 18.07 1.01
C GLN A 4 -15.56 16.63 1.51
N SER A 5 -16.40 15.77 0.91
CA SER A 5 -16.41 14.37 1.29
C SER A 5 -15.08 13.72 0.93
N VAL A 6 -14.58 12.82 1.80
CA VAL A 6 -13.35 12.07 1.53
C VAL A 6 -13.44 11.32 0.20
N THR A 7 -14.61 10.79 -0.15
CA THR A 7 -14.86 10.14 -1.45
C THR A 7 -14.58 11.08 -2.63
N GLN A 8 -15.04 12.34 -2.57
CA GLN A 8 -14.77 13.28 -3.67
C GLN A 8 -13.29 13.63 -3.76
N ILE A 9 -12.60 13.80 -2.63
CA ILE A 9 -11.15 14.04 -2.61
C ILE A 9 -10.39 12.88 -3.29
N MET A 10 -10.81 11.64 -3.03
CA MET A 10 -10.18 10.45 -3.63
C MET A 10 -10.52 10.30 -5.12
N ILE A 11 -11.71 10.71 -5.55
CA ILE A 11 -12.08 10.80 -6.97
C ILE A 11 -11.18 11.80 -7.68
N ASP A 12 -11.10 13.04 -7.16
CA ASP A 12 -10.28 14.10 -7.75
C ASP A 12 -8.81 13.64 -7.86
N LEU A 13 -8.29 13.03 -6.79
CA LEU A 13 -6.93 12.46 -6.75
C LEU A 13 -6.70 11.39 -7.83
N LEU A 14 -7.65 10.48 -8.06
CA LEU A 14 -7.53 9.45 -9.10
C LEU A 14 -7.61 10.06 -10.50
N GLU A 15 -8.50 11.02 -10.72
CA GLU A 15 -8.66 11.71 -12.00
C GLU A 15 -7.41 12.55 -12.36
N GLU A 16 -6.76 13.18 -11.38
CA GLU A 16 -5.47 13.86 -11.54
C GLU A 16 -4.36 12.91 -12.01
N HIS A 17 -4.45 11.61 -11.67
CA HIS A 17 -3.56 10.57 -12.13
C HIS A 17 -4.01 9.92 -13.45
N GLY A 18 -5.01 10.49 -14.15
CA GLY A 18 -5.49 9.96 -15.42
C GLY A 18 -6.34 8.69 -15.29
N VAL A 19 -6.90 8.44 -14.11
CA VAL A 19 -7.83 7.33 -13.87
C VAL A 19 -9.25 7.84 -14.01
N SER A 20 -9.95 7.41 -15.07
CA SER A 20 -11.38 7.68 -15.21
C SER A 20 -12.16 6.85 -14.20
N VAL A 21 -13.05 7.49 -13.45
CA VAL A 21 -13.81 6.85 -12.38
C VAL A 21 -15.31 6.90 -12.64
N GLN A 22 -16.01 5.88 -12.12
CA GLN A 22 -17.46 5.88 -11.92
C GLN A 22 -17.72 5.60 -10.44
N THR A 23 -18.93 5.85 -9.96
CA THR A 23 -19.33 5.47 -8.60
C THR A 23 -20.47 4.45 -8.63
N PHE A 24 -20.43 3.49 -7.71
CA PHE A 24 -21.47 2.49 -7.53
C PHE A 24 -21.53 2.06 -6.07
N ASP A 25 -22.65 2.30 -5.39
CA ASP A 25 -22.89 1.86 -3.99
C ASP A 25 -21.72 2.21 -3.04
N ASP A 26 -21.37 3.50 -3.00
CA ASP A 26 -20.23 4.08 -2.25
C ASP A 26 -18.82 3.62 -2.68
N TRP A 27 -18.71 2.76 -3.69
CA TRP A 27 -17.43 2.42 -4.31
C TRP A 27 -17.08 3.38 -5.43
N ILE A 28 -15.82 3.80 -5.44
CA ILE A 28 -15.13 4.42 -6.57
C ILE A 28 -14.66 3.27 -7.47
N VAL A 29 -15.06 3.29 -8.74
CA VAL A 29 -14.85 2.20 -9.70
C VAL A 29 -13.99 2.69 -10.86
N PRO A 30 -12.65 2.60 -10.74
CA PRO A 30 -11.71 2.90 -11.83
C PRO A 30 -12.02 2.11 -13.10
N TYR A 31 -12.14 2.82 -14.22
CA TYR A 31 -12.46 2.28 -15.53
C TYR A 31 -13.71 1.40 -15.58
N GLY A 32 -14.64 1.55 -14.62
CA GLY A 32 -15.88 0.77 -14.55
C GLY A 32 -15.69 -0.72 -14.24
N GLN A 33 -14.56 -1.12 -13.65
CA GLN A 33 -14.28 -2.51 -13.30
C GLN A 33 -13.51 -2.65 -11.97
N LEU A 34 -13.46 -3.86 -11.42
CA LEU A 34 -12.61 -4.19 -10.27
C LEU A 34 -11.11 -4.15 -10.66
N PRO A 35 -10.20 -3.83 -9.73
CA PRO A 35 -10.46 -3.48 -8.33
C PRO A 35 -11.11 -2.10 -8.13
N ALA A 36 -12.07 -2.03 -7.20
CA ALA A 36 -12.75 -0.80 -6.81
C ALA A 36 -12.21 -0.27 -5.48
N MET A 37 -12.24 1.05 -5.27
CA MET A 37 -11.74 1.72 -4.07
C MET A 37 -12.90 2.31 -3.24
N ARG A 38 -12.78 2.31 -1.92
CA ARG A 38 -13.62 3.11 -1.02
C ARG A 38 -12.72 3.79 0.01
N ALA A 39 -13.13 4.96 0.47
CA ALA A 39 -12.41 5.69 1.51
C ALA A 39 -13.36 6.14 2.62
N ASN A 40 -12.96 5.94 3.86
CA ASN A 40 -13.70 6.34 5.05
C ASN A 40 -12.81 7.20 5.94
N TRP A 41 -13.38 8.27 6.50
CA TRP A 41 -12.69 9.14 7.44
C TRP A 41 -13.31 9.01 8.83
N LEU A 42 -12.50 8.63 9.81
CA LEU A 42 -12.87 8.57 11.22
C LEU A 42 -12.26 9.79 11.93
N GLU A 43 -13.10 10.75 12.29
CA GLU A 43 -12.69 11.98 12.99
C GLU A 43 -12.45 11.70 14.49
N HIS A 44 -11.39 12.30 15.03
CA HIS A 44 -11.12 12.44 16.47
C HIS A 44 -10.89 13.92 16.82
N GLU A 45 -10.72 14.25 18.11
CA GLU A 45 -10.67 15.65 18.58
C GLU A 45 -9.57 16.50 17.93
N THR A 46 -8.40 15.90 17.65
CA THR A 46 -7.19 16.62 17.18
C THR A 46 -6.56 16.00 15.93
N HIS A 47 -7.11 14.88 15.48
CA HIS A 47 -6.60 14.05 14.40
C HIS A 47 -7.74 13.20 13.84
N GLY A 48 -7.47 12.39 12.84
CA GLY A 48 -8.38 11.34 12.40
C GLY A 48 -7.66 10.23 11.67
N ARG A 49 -8.42 9.26 11.19
CA ARG A 49 -7.92 8.12 10.42
C ARG A 49 -8.64 8.02 9.09
N LEU A 50 -7.86 8.00 8.01
CA LEU A 50 -8.31 7.61 6.69
C LEU A 50 -8.14 6.10 6.56
N ASP A 51 -9.23 5.39 6.30
CA ASP A 51 -9.22 3.99 5.89
C ASP A 51 -9.53 3.91 4.40
N VAL A 52 -8.57 3.42 3.61
CA VAL A 52 -8.73 3.15 2.18
C VAL A 52 -8.88 1.65 1.97
N GLU A 53 -9.98 1.25 1.35
CA GLU A 53 -10.30 -0.13 1.01
C GLU A 53 -10.24 -0.33 -0.50
N VAL A 54 -9.61 -1.41 -0.95
CA VAL A 54 -9.57 -1.81 -2.36
C VAL A 54 -10.10 -3.23 -2.50
N MET A 55 -11.27 -3.37 -3.12
CA MET A 55 -11.93 -4.66 -3.36
C MET A 55 -11.42 -5.30 -4.64
N LEU A 56 -10.82 -6.49 -4.53
CA LEU A 56 -10.29 -7.27 -5.64
C LEU A 56 -11.37 -8.09 -6.35
N GLU A 57 -11.05 -8.64 -7.52
CA GLU A 57 -11.94 -9.53 -8.30
C GLU A 57 -12.38 -10.78 -7.51
N ASP A 58 -11.51 -11.28 -6.62
CA ASP A 58 -11.81 -12.43 -5.75
C ASP A 58 -12.52 -12.04 -4.44
N LYS A 59 -13.02 -10.80 -4.37
CA LYS A 59 -13.75 -10.19 -3.24
C LYS A 59 -12.94 -9.97 -1.97
N ARG A 60 -11.64 -10.29 -1.95
CA ARG A 60 -10.77 -9.88 -0.85
C ARG A 60 -10.61 -8.37 -0.87
N ILE A 61 -10.50 -7.78 0.31
CA ILE A 61 -10.36 -6.33 0.50
C ILE A 61 -8.96 -6.08 1.04
N ILE A 62 -8.23 -5.20 0.35
CA ILE A 62 -7.01 -4.60 0.86
C ILE A 62 -7.41 -3.38 1.67
N THR A 63 -7.01 -3.30 2.93
CA THR A 63 -7.26 -2.12 3.78
C THR A 63 -5.95 -1.44 4.16
N GLU A 64 -5.85 -0.16 3.86
CA GLU A 64 -4.71 0.68 4.25
C GLU A 64 -5.19 1.88 5.07
N SER A 65 -4.61 2.05 6.25
CA SER A 65 -5.01 3.10 7.21
C SER A 65 -3.91 4.13 7.39
N PHE A 66 -4.29 5.41 7.41
CA PHE A 66 -3.38 6.55 7.56
C PHE A 66 -3.91 7.58 8.56
N ALA A 67 -3.09 7.94 9.53
CA ALA A 67 -3.41 9.02 10.45
C ALA A 67 -3.26 10.39 9.76
N GLY A 68 -4.24 11.26 9.99
CA GLY A 68 -4.24 12.65 9.57
C GLY A 68 -4.19 13.59 10.76
N ILE A 69 -3.21 14.50 10.78
CA ILE A 69 -3.06 15.50 11.85
C ILE A 69 -3.87 16.75 11.49
N GLY A 70 -4.62 17.26 12.46
CA GLY A 70 -5.49 18.42 12.28
C GLY A 70 -6.97 18.03 12.29
N VAL A 71 -7.82 19.06 12.23
CA VAL A 71 -9.27 18.94 12.34
C VAL A 71 -9.95 19.18 10.98
N GLY A 72 -11.07 18.51 10.74
CA GLY A 72 -11.83 18.63 9.48
C GLY A 72 -10.97 18.35 8.24
N ASN A 73 -11.13 19.15 7.19
CA ASN A 73 -10.41 18.94 5.92
C ASN A 73 -8.88 18.94 6.06
N THR A 74 -8.30 19.64 7.05
CA THR A 74 -6.84 19.61 7.26
C THR A 74 -6.37 18.21 7.64
N GLY A 75 -7.09 17.54 8.55
CA GLY A 75 -6.81 16.16 8.93
C GLY A 75 -6.96 15.20 7.74
N VAL A 76 -8.07 15.33 6.99
CA VAL A 76 -8.34 14.50 5.82
C VAL A 76 -7.23 14.63 4.77
N LEU A 77 -6.90 15.86 4.35
CA LEU A 77 -5.88 16.11 3.33
C LEU A 77 -4.48 15.67 3.80
N ASN A 78 -4.19 15.80 5.09
CA ASN A 78 -2.95 15.29 5.66
C ASN A 78 -2.85 13.76 5.57
N ALA A 79 -3.94 13.04 5.86
CA ALA A 79 -3.99 11.59 5.72
C ALA A 79 -3.94 11.14 4.26
N VAL A 80 -4.66 11.84 3.36
CA VAL A 80 -4.65 11.57 1.92
C VAL A 80 -3.25 11.77 1.34
N GLN A 81 -2.55 12.85 1.71
CA GLN A 81 -1.15 13.05 1.30
C GLN A 81 -0.26 11.88 1.75
N ASN A 82 -0.44 11.41 2.99
CA ASN A 82 0.31 10.28 3.52
C ASN A 82 -0.03 8.98 2.78
N PHE A 83 -1.30 8.76 2.44
CA PHE A 83 -1.72 7.64 1.58
C PHE A 83 -1.08 7.71 0.19
N SER A 84 -1.07 8.90 -0.43
CA SER A 84 -0.54 9.11 -1.78
C SER A 84 0.91 8.67 -1.90
N VAL A 85 1.77 9.14 -0.99
CA VAL A 85 3.21 8.86 -1.03
C VAL A 85 3.59 7.45 -0.55
N ASN A 86 2.64 6.65 -0.05
CA ASN A 86 2.91 5.32 0.48
C ASN A 86 2.25 4.19 -0.31
N SER A 87 0.95 4.28 -0.59
CA SER A 87 0.17 3.15 -1.10
C SER A 87 -0.56 3.45 -2.41
N LEU A 88 -0.90 4.72 -2.71
CA LEU A 88 -1.63 5.08 -3.93
C LEU A 88 -0.90 4.61 -5.20
N HIS A 89 0.36 4.97 -5.36
CA HIS A 89 1.11 4.67 -6.59
C HIS A 89 1.25 3.16 -6.80
N VAL A 90 1.34 2.37 -5.73
CA VAL A 90 1.36 0.90 -5.81
C VAL A 90 0.01 0.38 -6.33
N PHE A 91 -1.12 0.91 -5.86
CA PHE A 91 -2.45 0.56 -6.39
C PHE A 91 -2.62 0.97 -7.87
N LEU A 92 -2.25 2.20 -8.20
CA LEU A 92 -2.24 2.72 -9.57
C LEU A 92 -1.48 1.77 -10.51
N ALA A 93 -0.27 1.35 -10.12
CA ALA A 93 0.60 0.50 -10.93
C ALA A 93 0.10 -0.95 -11.03
N ALA A 94 -0.34 -1.53 -9.92
CA ALA A 94 -0.76 -2.92 -9.85
C ALA A 94 -2.13 -3.17 -10.53
N PHE A 95 -3.04 -2.20 -10.45
CA PHE A 95 -4.46 -2.39 -10.77
C PHE A 95 -5.00 -1.45 -11.85
N TRP A 96 -4.53 -0.20 -11.92
CA TRP A 96 -5.20 0.84 -12.71
C TRP A 96 -4.35 1.42 -13.83
N LYS A 97 -3.41 0.63 -14.36
CA LYS A 97 -2.66 0.93 -15.59
C LYS A 97 -1.85 2.25 -15.56
N GLN A 98 -1.65 2.82 -14.38
CA GLN A 98 -0.85 4.03 -14.19
C GLN A 98 0.41 3.67 -13.43
N ASN A 99 1.56 3.77 -14.06
CA ASN A 99 2.83 3.40 -13.43
C ASN A 99 3.84 4.52 -13.54
N ASP A 100 4.03 5.23 -12.43
CA ASP A 100 5.15 6.15 -12.28
C ASP A 100 6.37 5.37 -11.76
N HIS A 101 7.39 5.25 -12.60
CA HIS A 101 8.62 4.53 -12.28
C HIS A 101 9.49 5.23 -11.22
N THR A 102 9.19 6.48 -10.88
CA THR A 102 9.84 7.20 -9.78
C THR A 102 9.19 6.89 -8.43
N GLU A 103 7.94 6.40 -8.44
CA GLU A 103 7.16 6.09 -7.23
C GLU A 103 7.05 4.59 -6.95
N VAL A 104 7.15 3.76 -8.00
CA VAL A 104 7.02 2.30 -7.91
C VAL A 104 8.14 1.59 -8.66
N THR A 105 8.87 0.76 -7.93
CA THR A 105 9.79 -0.21 -8.52
C THR A 105 9.02 -1.47 -8.91
N VAL A 106 9.19 -1.94 -10.15
CA VAL A 106 8.50 -3.14 -10.68
C VAL A 106 9.51 -4.23 -10.99
N GLU A 107 9.39 -5.36 -10.31
CA GLU A 107 10.33 -6.49 -10.43
C GLU A 107 9.61 -7.80 -10.78
N GLN A 108 10.39 -8.81 -11.15
CA GLN A 108 9.91 -10.18 -11.37
C GLN A 108 10.52 -11.10 -10.30
N TRP A 109 9.68 -11.64 -9.42
CA TRP A 109 10.10 -12.50 -8.33
C TRP A 109 9.71 -13.95 -8.58
N GLN A 110 10.58 -14.87 -8.16
CA GLN A 110 10.37 -16.31 -8.24
C GLN A 110 10.15 -16.85 -6.84
N ILE A 111 8.91 -17.21 -6.50
CA ILE A 111 8.53 -17.66 -5.15
C ILE A 111 7.89 -19.04 -5.23
N ALA A 112 8.50 -20.03 -4.58
CA ALA A 112 8.02 -21.42 -4.55
C ALA A 112 7.64 -21.97 -5.94
N GLY A 113 8.47 -21.71 -6.96
CA GLY A 113 8.23 -22.17 -8.33
C GLY A 113 7.23 -21.32 -9.15
N LYS A 114 6.59 -20.31 -8.56
CA LYS A 114 5.68 -19.38 -9.25
C LYS A 114 6.36 -18.04 -9.55
N LYS A 115 5.98 -17.41 -10.67
CA LYS A 115 6.43 -16.07 -11.06
C LYS A 115 5.42 -15.01 -10.61
N TYR A 116 5.91 -13.98 -9.95
CA TYR A 116 5.14 -12.81 -9.53
C TYR A 116 5.75 -11.56 -10.13
N THR A 117 4.90 -10.60 -10.52
CA THR A 117 5.29 -9.21 -10.64
C THR A 117 5.17 -8.57 -9.26
N ALA A 118 6.26 -8.02 -8.75
CA ALA A 118 6.27 -7.24 -7.52
C ALA A 118 6.14 -5.76 -7.88
N TYR A 119 5.16 -5.09 -7.29
CA TYR A 119 4.98 -3.64 -7.33
C TYR A 119 5.37 -3.11 -5.96
N ILE A 120 6.52 -2.47 -5.90
CA ILE A 120 7.19 -2.07 -4.66
C ILE A 120 7.10 -0.56 -4.57
N GLY A 121 6.33 -0.05 -3.61
CA GLY A 121 6.30 1.39 -3.35
C GLY A 121 7.64 1.90 -2.81
N ASN A 122 7.86 3.20 -2.90
CA ASN A 122 8.94 3.86 -2.19
C ASN A 122 8.86 3.62 -0.67
N ILE A 123 9.99 3.82 0.01
CA ILE A 123 10.01 3.81 1.48
C ILE A 123 9.45 5.15 1.95
N GLY A 124 8.22 5.14 2.44
CA GLY A 124 7.57 6.33 2.97
C GLY A 124 8.14 6.65 4.36
N GLN A 125 8.59 7.88 4.52
CA GLN A 125 9.03 8.41 5.81
C GLN A 125 8.16 9.59 6.22
N ARG A 126 7.85 9.66 7.52
CA ARG A 126 7.15 10.79 8.12
C ARG A 126 7.81 11.12 9.44
N SER A 127 8.10 12.40 9.69
CA SER A 127 8.72 12.83 10.93
C SER A 127 8.30 14.25 11.32
N ASP A 128 8.37 14.57 12.61
CA ASP A 128 8.31 15.93 13.15
C ASP A 128 9.71 16.53 13.43
N LEU A 129 10.77 15.80 13.07
CA LEU A 129 12.16 16.18 13.29
C LEU A 129 12.70 17.02 12.12
N ASN A 130 13.61 17.95 12.43
CA ASN A 130 14.36 18.69 11.39
C ASN A 130 15.27 17.77 10.57
N ASN A 131 15.72 16.66 11.15
CA ASN A 131 16.49 15.62 10.48
C ASN A 131 15.99 14.25 10.96
N SER A 132 15.20 13.57 10.14
CA SER A 132 14.70 12.23 10.45
C SER A 132 15.84 11.21 10.28
N PRO A 133 15.97 10.23 11.19
CA PRO A 133 16.85 9.09 10.95
C PRO A 133 16.55 8.42 9.62
N ALA A 134 17.60 7.96 8.95
CA ALA A 134 17.46 7.14 7.74
C ALA A 134 16.99 5.73 8.14
N PRO A 135 16.18 5.06 7.30
CA PRO A 135 15.90 3.64 7.50
C PRO A 135 17.22 2.85 7.40
N PRO A 136 17.35 1.74 8.14
CA PRO A 136 18.51 0.84 8.00
C PRO A 136 18.75 0.43 6.54
N SER A 137 20.00 0.37 6.09
CA SER A 137 20.35 0.04 4.70
C SER A 137 19.83 -1.32 4.25
N GLU A 138 19.69 -2.25 5.19
CA GLU A 138 19.21 -3.61 4.97
C GLU A 138 17.68 -3.72 5.06
N PHE A 139 16.96 -2.60 5.26
CA PHE A 139 15.51 -2.60 5.44
C PHE A 139 14.81 -3.36 4.31
N PHE A 140 15.01 -2.93 3.07
CA PHE A 140 14.29 -3.52 1.95
C PHE A 140 14.67 -4.98 1.72
N SER A 141 15.97 -5.30 1.73
CA SER A 141 16.44 -6.68 1.53
C SER A 141 15.92 -7.62 2.62
N SER A 142 15.81 -7.16 3.87
CA SER A 142 15.25 -7.97 4.96
C SER A 142 13.76 -8.27 4.75
N ILE A 143 12.98 -7.28 4.30
CA ILE A 143 11.56 -7.48 3.98
C ILE A 143 11.37 -8.38 2.77
N GLU A 144 12.16 -8.17 1.70
CA GLU A 144 12.14 -9.05 0.53
C GLU A 144 12.38 -10.51 0.93
N GLN A 145 13.43 -10.79 1.70
CA GLN A 145 13.72 -12.16 2.14
C GLN A 145 12.59 -12.77 2.98
N ALA A 146 11.95 -11.97 3.84
CA ALA A 146 10.80 -12.42 4.60
C ALA A 146 9.63 -12.81 3.67
N ILE A 147 9.34 -12.01 2.63
CA ILE A 147 8.27 -12.30 1.65
C ILE A 147 8.59 -13.58 0.87
N LEU A 148 9.83 -13.73 0.39
CA LEU A 148 10.27 -14.92 -0.36
C LEU A 148 10.12 -16.20 0.48
N LYS A 149 10.32 -16.12 1.79
CA LYS A 149 10.12 -17.22 2.74
C LYS A 149 8.65 -17.51 3.03
N HIS A 150 7.81 -16.48 3.13
CA HIS A 150 6.39 -16.60 3.53
C HIS A 150 5.55 -17.42 2.53
N LYS A 151 5.89 -17.36 1.23
CA LYS A 151 5.21 -18.08 0.13
C LYS A 151 3.72 -17.73 0.03
N PRO A 152 3.33 -16.72 -0.78
CA PRO A 152 1.95 -16.31 -0.89
C PRO A 152 1.00 -17.46 -1.28
N ALA A 153 -0.12 -17.56 -0.55
CA ALA A 153 -1.17 -18.54 -0.82
C ALA A 153 -1.95 -18.22 -2.11
N HIS A 154 -2.13 -16.93 -2.41
CA HIS A 154 -3.00 -16.44 -3.46
C HIS A 154 -2.23 -15.89 -4.67
N ASP A 155 -2.94 -15.76 -5.80
CA ASP A 155 -2.41 -15.14 -7.01
C ASP A 155 -2.19 -13.62 -6.85
N PHE A 156 -2.88 -12.99 -5.90
CA PHE A 156 -2.60 -11.63 -5.45
C PHE A 156 -2.30 -11.68 -3.96
N ALA A 157 -1.18 -11.11 -3.54
CA ALA A 157 -0.84 -10.93 -2.14
C ALA A 157 -0.28 -9.53 -1.95
N TRP A 158 -0.43 -8.99 -0.75
CA TRP A 158 0.10 -7.68 -0.40
C TRP A 158 0.72 -7.71 0.97
N TYR A 159 1.74 -6.89 1.15
CA TYR A 159 2.52 -6.81 2.37
C TYR A 159 2.64 -5.36 2.76
N ARG A 160 2.42 -5.08 4.05
CA ARG A 160 2.71 -3.79 4.67
C ARG A 160 3.71 -4.02 5.78
N VAL A 161 4.69 -3.15 5.86
CA VAL A 161 5.53 -3.00 7.04
C VAL A 161 5.47 -1.57 7.54
N PHE A 162 5.49 -1.41 8.86
CA PHE A 162 5.49 -0.12 9.52
C PHE A 162 6.39 -0.18 10.75
N PHE A 163 7.24 0.84 10.86
CA PHE A 163 8.03 1.14 12.04
C PHE A 163 7.70 2.55 12.49
N CYS A 164 7.66 2.77 13.80
CA CYS A 164 7.59 4.10 14.39
C CYS A 164 8.48 4.16 15.63
N ASP A 165 9.17 5.28 15.81
CA ASP A 165 9.76 5.69 17.07
C ASP A 165 9.03 6.94 17.55
N PHE A 166 8.61 6.94 18.82
CA PHE A 166 8.13 8.13 19.50
C PHE A 166 8.90 8.30 20.79
N LYS A 167 9.89 9.21 20.78
CA LYS A 167 10.74 9.51 21.94
C LYS A 167 11.46 8.28 22.49
N GLY A 168 11.96 7.42 21.60
CA GLY A 168 12.65 6.18 21.96
C GLY A 168 11.73 4.98 22.22
N GLU A 169 10.40 5.17 22.22
CA GLU A 169 9.45 4.05 22.25
C GLU A 169 9.19 3.56 20.83
N GLN A 170 9.66 2.35 20.54
CA GLN A 170 9.59 1.75 19.21
C GLN A 170 8.38 0.84 19.05
N THR A 171 7.62 1.06 17.97
CA THR A 171 6.47 0.25 17.55
C THR A 171 6.75 -0.37 16.19
N PHE A 172 6.40 -1.64 16.04
CA PHE A 172 6.61 -2.42 14.82
C PHE A 172 5.32 -3.10 14.42
N GLU A 173 5.05 -3.11 13.12
CA GLU A 173 3.91 -3.82 12.54
C GLU A 173 4.34 -4.40 11.19
N ALA A 174 3.94 -5.65 10.94
CA ALA A 174 4.06 -6.26 9.64
C ALA A 174 2.78 -7.04 9.36
N LEU A 175 2.16 -6.76 8.22
CA LEU A 175 0.97 -7.46 7.75
C LEU A 175 1.22 -8.13 6.41
N ALA A 176 0.67 -9.34 6.26
CA ALA A 176 0.53 -10.05 5.00
C ALA A 176 -0.96 -10.26 4.76
N GLU A 177 -1.48 -9.77 3.64
CA GLU A 177 -2.90 -9.84 3.29
C GLU A 177 -3.84 -9.30 4.40
N ASN A 178 -3.43 -8.20 5.04
CA ASN A 178 -4.08 -7.58 6.22
C ASN A 178 -4.16 -8.46 7.48
N GLN A 179 -3.36 -9.52 7.58
CA GLN A 179 -3.22 -10.36 8.78
C GLN A 179 -1.82 -10.18 9.40
N ASP A 180 -1.71 -10.37 10.71
CA ASP A 180 -0.42 -10.33 11.42
C ASP A 180 0.60 -11.26 10.78
N TRP A 181 1.77 -10.72 10.46
CA TRP A 181 2.81 -11.43 9.75
C TRP A 181 4.10 -11.52 10.58
N ALA A 182 4.21 -12.63 11.32
CA ALA A 182 5.29 -12.86 12.28
C ALA A 182 6.70 -12.80 11.65
N ASP A 183 6.91 -13.41 10.47
CA ASP A 183 8.22 -13.38 9.81
C ASP A 183 8.63 -11.95 9.41
N GLY A 184 7.69 -11.13 8.93
CA GLY A 184 7.95 -9.72 8.60
C GLY A 184 8.19 -8.87 9.83
N LEU A 185 7.47 -9.13 10.92
CA LEU A 185 7.63 -8.43 12.19
C LEU A 185 9.01 -8.72 12.79
N GLU A 186 9.44 -9.98 12.75
CA GLU A 186 10.77 -10.38 13.19
C GLU A 186 11.87 -9.75 12.33
N ALA A 187 11.69 -9.75 11.00
CA ALA A 187 12.63 -9.10 10.09
C ALA A 187 12.79 -7.60 10.39
N LEU A 188 11.71 -6.88 10.70
CA LEU A 188 11.77 -5.48 11.10
C LEU A 188 12.52 -5.27 12.42
N LYS A 189 12.25 -6.11 13.43
CA LYS A 189 12.83 -5.98 14.78
C LYS A 189 14.32 -6.26 14.84
N GLN A 190 14.85 -7.03 13.89
CA GLN A 190 16.28 -7.34 13.81
C GLN A 190 17.12 -6.22 13.19
N LEU A 191 16.49 -5.21 12.60
CA LEU A 191 17.18 -4.07 12.02
C LEU A 191 17.63 -3.07 13.10
N SER A 192 18.75 -2.41 12.85
CA SER A 192 19.34 -1.41 13.76
C SER A 192 18.66 -0.04 13.61
N TRP A 193 17.46 0.12 14.17
CA TRP A 193 16.73 1.39 14.17
C TRP A 193 17.35 2.41 15.13
N GLU A 194 17.58 3.63 14.66
CA GLU A 194 18.11 4.72 15.48
C GLU A 194 17.00 5.37 16.33
N PRO A 195 17.07 5.34 17.67
CA PRO A 195 16.06 6.02 18.49
C PRO A 195 16.08 7.53 18.26
N SER A 196 14.93 8.18 18.40
CA SER A 196 14.81 9.63 18.22
C SER A 196 14.22 10.33 19.45
N SER A 197 14.39 11.65 19.52
CA SER A 197 13.76 12.48 20.55
C SER A 197 12.34 12.94 20.20
N GLY A 198 11.85 12.62 19.00
CA GLY A 198 10.55 13.04 18.47
C GLY A 198 9.82 11.86 17.85
N TYR A 199 9.00 12.14 16.84
CA TYR A 199 8.31 11.15 16.04
C TYR A 199 9.04 10.94 14.72
N TYR A 200 9.33 9.69 14.37
CA TYR A 200 9.49 9.33 12.97
C TYR A 200 8.93 7.94 12.70
N SER A 201 8.48 7.74 11.47
CA SER A 201 7.95 6.46 11.02
C SER A 201 8.44 6.11 9.63
N VAL A 202 8.56 4.82 9.38
CA VAL A 202 8.94 4.23 8.10
C VAL A 202 7.85 3.24 7.70
N ARG A 203 7.36 3.33 6.47
CA ARG A 203 6.39 2.41 5.89
C ARG A 203 6.87 1.92 4.54
N ASN A 204 6.55 0.67 4.21
CA ASN A 204 6.62 0.19 2.85
C ASN A 204 5.42 -0.70 2.54
N PHE A 205 4.89 -0.56 1.32
CA PHE A 205 3.74 -1.32 0.83
C PHE A 205 4.10 -1.99 -0.51
N ILE A 206 3.83 -3.29 -0.59
CA ILE A 206 4.20 -4.12 -1.73
C ILE A 206 2.99 -4.94 -2.16
N ILE A 207 2.70 -4.97 -3.47
CA ILE A 207 1.74 -5.89 -4.07
C ILE A 207 2.46 -6.90 -4.94
N LEU A 208 2.18 -8.18 -4.72
CA LEU A 208 2.57 -9.27 -5.59
C LEU A 208 1.38 -9.71 -6.45
N LYS A 209 1.60 -9.74 -7.77
CA LYS A 209 0.63 -10.24 -8.75
C LYS A 209 1.22 -11.41 -9.50
N ARG A 210 0.66 -12.60 -9.31
CA ARG A 210 1.13 -13.80 -9.99
C ARG A 210 0.93 -13.63 -11.50
N LYS A 211 1.98 -13.91 -12.24
CA LYS A 211 1.89 -14.07 -13.69
C LYS A 211 1.19 -15.40 -13.95
N LYS A 212 -0.07 -15.35 -14.39
CA LYS A 212 -0.77 -16.55 -14.86
C LYS A 212 0.01 -17.12 -16.04
N ASP A 213 0.39 -18.40 -15.96
CA ASP A 213 0.98 -19.08 -17.11
C ASP A 213 -0.06 -19.08 -18.23
N ARG A 214 0.32 -18.54 -19.40
CA ARG A 214 -0.48 -18.51 -20.63
C ARG A 214 -0.73 -19.92 -21.22
N GLY A 215 -0.63 -20.97 -20.42
CA GLY A 215 -0.91 -22.36 -20.82
C GLY A 215 -2.31 -22.50 -21.42
N TRP A 216 -3.30 -21.79 -20.86
CA TRP A 216 -4.65 -21.76 -21.44
C TRP A 216 -4.74 -21.03 -22.77
N GLU A 217 -3.94 -19.98 -23.03
CA GLU A 217 -3.88 -19.35 -24.36
C GLU A 217 -3.20 -20.26 -25.38
N ARG A 218 -2.15 -21.01 -24.99
CA ARG A 218 -1.55 -22.05 -25.85
C ARG A 218 -2.53 -23.16 -26.17
N ILE A 219 -3.27 -23.66 -25.18
CA ILE A 219 -4.29 -24.71 -25.37
C ILE A 219 -5.47 -24.20 -26.21
N ARG A 220 -5.96 -22.99 -25.93
CA ARG A 220 -7.04 -22.36 -26.71
C ARG A 220 -6.64 -22.09 -28.16
N ASN A 221 -5.38 -21.75 -28.43
CA ASN A 221 -4.88 -21.61 -29.80
C ASN A 221 -4.61 -22.97 -30.46
N TYR A 222 -4.33 -24.03 -29.69
CA TYR A 222 -4.22 -25.40 -30.22
C TYR A 222 -5.55 -25.95 -30.71
N PHE A 223 -6.68 -25.55 -30.10
CA PHE A 223 -8.04 -25.94 -30.55
C PHE A 223 -8.68 -24.96 -31.54
N LYS A 224 -7.95 -23.92 -31.97
CA LYS A 224 -8.41 -22.94 -32.99
C LYS A 224 -7.72 -23.10 -34.35
N ASN A 225 -6.79 -24.05 -34.44
CA ASN A 225 -6.17 -24.53 -35.68
C ASN A 225 -6.57 -26.00 -35.89
#